data_AF-A0A953VPR8-F1
#
_entry.id   AF-A0A953VPR8-F1
#
_cell.length_a   1.000
_cell.length_b   1.000
_cell.length_c   1.000
_cell.angle_alpha   90.00
_cell.angle_beta   90.00
_cell.angle_gamma   90.00
#
_symmetry.space_group_name_H-M   'P 1'
#
loop_
_entity.id
_entity.type
_entity.pdbx_description
1 polymer ?
#
loop_
_entity_poly.entity_id
_entity_poly.type
_entity_poly.pdbx_seq_one_letter_code
_entity_poly.pdbx_strand_id
1 'polypeptide(L)'
;MDPRLPRLVRLAELVEARDTAALAELAAEARTIEAEIARLRDTSPPSEPEAFMLGGHGALWDSWRQRELARLNRALADLRARQEPLREKAARATARAQVLNRLAGTDRA
;
A
#
# COMPACT_ATOMS: atom_id res chain seq x y z
N MET A 1 -3.22 -3.69 -42.21
CA MET A 1 -3.00 -3.44 -40.77
C MET A 1 -3.84 -2.23 -40.38
N ASP A 2 -4.62 -2.27 -39.29
CA ASP A 2 -5.39 -1.11 -38.85
C ASP A 2 -4.43 -0.02 -38.32
N PRO A 3 -4.39 1.18 -38.93
CA PRO A 3 -3.49 2.26 -38.49
C PRO A 3 -3.78 2.78 -37.08
N ARG A 4 -4.91 2.41 -36.48
CA ARG A 4 -5.29 2.78 -35.10
C ARG A 4 -4.59 1.91 -34.06
N LEU A 5 -4.16 0.70 -34.43
CA LEU A 5 -3.64 -0.30 -33.50
C LEU A 5 -2.40 0.17 -32.72
N PRO A 6 -1.38 0.82 -33.34
CA PRO A 6 -0.24 1.36 -32.60
C PRO A 6 -0.63 2.43 -31.56
N ARG A 7 -1.65 3.25 -31.86
CA ARG A 7 -2.14 4.28 -30.93
C ARG A 7 -2.86 3.64 -29.74
N LEU A 8 -3.61 2.57 -29.97
CA LEU A 8 -4.29 1.82 -28.91
C LEU A 8 -3.29 1.09 -28.00
N VAL A 9 -2.25 0.47 -28.56
CA VAL A 9 -1.16 -0.13 -27.79
C VAL A 9 -0.53 0.92 -26.87
N ARG A 10 -0.14 2.08 -27.43
CA ARG A 10 0.50 3.14 -26.64
C ARG A 10 -0.41 3.68 -25.53
N LEU A 11 -1.71 3.83 -25.81
CA LEU A 11 -2.67 4.25 -24.80
C LEU A 11 -2.81 3.20 -23.68
N ALA A 12 -2.86 1.92 -24.03
CA ALA A 12 -2.98 0.84 -23.05
C ALA A 12 -1.74 0.75 -22.14
N GLU A 13 -0.53 0.88 -22.70
CA GLU A 13 0.72 0.97 -21.92
C GLU A 13 0.69 2.13 -20.92
N LEU A 14 0.22 3.31 -21.35
CA LEU A 14 0.13 4.48 -20.47
C LEU A 14 -0.89 4.28 -19.35
N VAL A 15 -2.04 3.66 -19.65
CA VAL A 15 -3.06 3.35 -18.64
C VAL A 15 -2.55 2.30 -17.65
N GLU A 16 -1.90 1.25 -18.14
CA GLU A 16 -1.25 0.24 -17.29
C GLU A 16 -0.21 0.87 -16.36
N ALA A 17 0.70 1.68 -16.91
CA ALA A 17 1.74 2.35 -16.12
C ALA A 17 1.13 3.24 -15.03
N ARG A 18 0.10 4.03 -15.38
CA ARG A 18 -0.62 4.89 -14.42
C ARG A 18 -1.28 4.08 -13.31
N ASP A 19 -2.03 3.03 -13.67
CA ASP A 19 -2.79 2.25 -12.69
C ASP A 19 -1.85 1.42 -11.79
N THR A 20 -0.71 0.97 -12.31
CA THR A 20 0.35 0.30 -11.54
C THR A 20 1.04 1.26 -10.58
N ALA A 21 1.35 2.49 -11.03
CA ALA A 21 1.96 3.52 -10.18
C ALA A 21 1.05 3.88 -9.00
N ALA A 22 -0.25 4.09 -9.26
CA ALA A 22 -1.23 4.37 -8.20
C ALA A 22 -1.32 3.24 -7.15
N LEU A 23 -1.23 1.98 -7.60
CA LEU A 23 -1.17 0.84 -6.68
C LEU A 23 0.13 0.81 -5.87
N ALA A 24 1.27 1.13 -6.51
CA ALA A 24 2.58 1.17 -5.85
C ALA A 24 2.67 2.26 -4.77
N GLU A 25 2.06 3.42 -5.01
CA GLU A 25 1.96 4.51 -4.02
C GLU A 25 1.20 4.05 -2.76
N LEU A 26 0.01 3.47 -2.92
CA LEU A 26 -0.75 2.94 -1.77
C LEU A 26 -0.02 1.79 -1.07
N ALA A 27 0.73 0.96 -1.81
CA ALA A 27 1.53 -0.10 -1.23
C ALA A 27 2.72 0.47 -0.43
N ALA A 28 3.33 1.56 -0.88
CA ALA A 28 4.38 2.25 -0.14
C ALA A 28 3.85 2.84 1.17
N GLU A 29 2.68 3.49 1.12
CA GLU A 29 2.02 4.04 2.32
C GLU A 29 1.68 2.94 3.33
N ALA A 30 1.14 1.80 2.87
CA ALA A 30 0.85 0.66 3.73
C ALA A 30 2.11 0.11 4.41
N ARG A 31 3.24 -0.01 3.68
CA ARG A 31 4.53 -0.45 4.24
C ARG A 31 5.04 0.51 5.32
N THR A 32 4.86 1.82 5.13
CA THR A 32 5.25 2.82 6.14
C THR A 32 4.46 2.64 7.43
N ILE A 33 3.14 2.40 7.34
CA ILE A 33 2.30 2.13 8.52
C ILE A 33 2.68 0.81 9.19
N GLU A 34 2.95 -0.25 8.42
CA GLU A 34 3.40 -1.54 8.94
C GLU A 34 4.74 -1.41 9.69
N ALA A 35 5.68 -0.64 9.15
CA ALA A 35 6.95 -0.34 9.81
C ALA A 35 6.74 0.43 11.12
N GLU A 36 5.82 1.39 11.15
CA GLU A 36 5.51 2.15 12.36
C GLU A 36 4.84 1.27 13.43
N ILE A 37 3.94 0.36 13.04
CA ILE A 37 3.35 -0.63 13.93
C ILE A 37 4.43 -1.54 14.52
N ALA A 38 5.36 -2.03 13.70
CA ALA A 38 6.47 -2.87 14.15
C ALA A 38 7.35 -2.11 15.16
N ARG A 39 7.76 -0.89 14.81
CA ARG A 39 8.53 0.00 15.68
C ARG A 39 7.84 0.22 17.03
N LEU A 40 6.54 0.49 17.01
CA LEU A 40 5.75 0.75 18.21
C LEU A 40 5.57 -0.49 19.10
N ARG A 41 5.53 -1.68 18.51
CA ARG A 41 5.49 -2.96 19.25
C ARG A 41 6.81 -3.24 19.96
N ASP A 42 7.92 -2.92 19.31
CA ASP A 42 9.28 -3.13 19.84
C ASP A 42 9.73 -2.02 20.80
N THR A 43 9.00 -0.90 20.85
CA THR A 43 9.31 0.22 21.75
C THR A 43 8.91 -0.11 23.19
N SER A 44 9.91 -0.11 24.08
CA SER A 44 9.71 -0.22 25.52
C SER A 44 9.30 1.13 26.14
N PRO A 45 8.61 1.14 27.29
CA PRO A 45 8.35 2.38 28.03
C PRO A 45 9.66 3.15 28.27
N PRO A 46 9.65 4.49 28.19
CA PRO A 46 10.81 5.29 28.59
C PRO A 46 11.18 4.95 30.05
N SER A 47 12.44 4.59 30.27
CA SER A 47 12.96 4.24 31.59
C SER A 47 13.16 5.50 32.42
N GLU A 48 12.27 5.78 33.38
CA GLU A 48 12.55 6.73 34.46
C GLU A 48 12.70 5.99 35.80
N PRO A 49 13.73 6.32 36.60
CA PRO A 49 14.01 5.63 37.85
C PRO A 49 13.23 6.28 39.01
N GLU A 50 12.19 5.60 39.52
CA GLU A 50 11.79 5.62 40.95
C GLU A 50 10.62 4.65 41.21
N ALA A 51 10.86 3.66 42.08
CA ALA A 51 10.03 2.46 42.34
C ALA A 51 8.54 2.73 42.67
N PHE A 52 8.18 3.94 43.09
CA PHE A 52 6.84 4.29 43.56
C PHE A 52 5.91 4.85 42.47
N MET A 53 6.46 5.35 41.34
CA MET A 53 5.66 5.89 40.21
C MET A 53 5.40 4.86 39.08
N LEU A 54 5.98 3.67 39.17
CA LEU A 54 6.00 2.66 38.11
C LEU A 54 4.64 2.06 37.73
N GLY A 55 3.68 1.95 38.66
CA GLY A 55 2.39 1.32 38.38
C GLY A 55 1.49 2.14 37.45
N GLY A 56 1.42 3.46 37.66
CA GLY A 56 0.59 4.37 36.87
C GLY A 56 1.19 4.71 35.50
N HIS A 57 2.51 4.94 35.45
CA HIS A 57 3.19 5.32 34.22
C HIS A 57 3.23 4.18 33.19
N GLY A 58 3.44 2.93 33.62
CA GLY A 58 3.37 1.76 32.73
C GLY A 58 1.97 1.58 32.12
N ALA A 59 0.92 1.68 32.94
CA ALA A 59 -0.46 1.55 32.47
C ALA A 59 -0.88 2.68 31.51
N LEU A 60 -0.45 3.93 31.78
CA LEU A 60 -0.69 5.07 30.89
C LEU A 60 0.04 4.90 29.56
N TRP A 61 1.29 4.43 29.60
CA TRP A 61 2.06 4.13 28.40
C TRP A 61 1.40 3.02 27.56
N ASP A 62 1.04 1.91 28.19
CA ASP A 62 0.36 0.80 27.50
C ASP A 62 -0.97 1.24 26.90
N SER A 63 -1.77 2.02 27.64
CA SER A 63 -3.02 2.58 27.13
C SER A 63 -2.82 3.50 25.92
N TRP A 64 -1.80 4.36 25.96
CA TRP A 64 -1.42 5.16 24.79
C TRP A 64 -0.99 4.27 23.62
N ARG A 65 -0.11 3.29 23.87
CA ARG A 65 0.43 2.40 22.83
C ARG A 65 -0.68 1.61 22.15
N GLN A 66 -1.62 1.09 22.92
CA GLN A 66 -2.77 0.35 22.38
C GLN A 66 -3.69 1.24 21.54
N ARG A 67 -3.95 2.48 21.99
CA ARG A 67 -4.74 3.45 21.20
C ARG A 67 -4.04 3.79 19.88
N GLU A 68 -2.73 3.97 19.93
CA GLU A 68 -1.95 4.30 18.74
C GLU A 68 -1.85 3.13 17.76
N LEU A 69 -1.64 1.91 18.26
CA LEU A 69 -1.73 0.68 17.45
C LEU A 69 -3.12 0.51 16.83
N ALA A 70 -4.20 0.78 17.57
CA ALA A 70 -5.56 0.71 17.04
C ALA A 70 -5.79 1.74 15.93
N ARG A 71 -5.27 2.96 16.09
CA ARG A 71 -5.32 4.03 15.07
C ARG A 71 -4.58 3.61 13.80
N LEU A 72 -3.35 3.11 13.93
CA LEU A 72 -2.53 2.66 12.80
C LEU A 72 -3.15 1.45 12.09
N ASN A 73 -3.67 0.46 12.83
CA ASN A 73 -4.34 -0.69 12.24
C ASN A 73 -5.60 -0.30 11.46
N ARG A 74 -6.36 0.70 11.94
CA ARG A 74 -7.51 1.23 11.20
C ARG A 74 -7.07 1.90 9.90
N ALA A 75 -6.05 2.75 9.95
CA ALA A 75 -5.49 3.38 8.76
C ALA A 75 -4.98 2.34 7.74
N LEU A 76 -4.31 1.28 8.22
CA LEU A 76 -3.87 0.17 7.37
C LEU A 76 -5.05 -0.58 6.72
N ALA A 77 -6.12 -0.82 7.47
CA ALA A 77 -7.33 -1.44 6.94
C ALA A 77 -7.98 -0.57 5.85
N ASP A 78 -8.08 0.74 6.07
CA ASP A 78 -8.60 1.69 5.09
C ASP A 78 -7.76 1.72 3.81
N LEU A 79 -6.42 1.71 3.93
CA LEU A 79 -5.53 1.63 2.77
C LEU A 79 -5.72 0.32 2.00
N ARG A 80 -5.81 -0.81 2.70
CA ARG A 80 -6.04 -2.12 2.06
C ARG A 80 -7.38 -2.17 1.34
N ALA A 81 -8.43 -1.60 1.92
CA ALA A 81 -9.73 -1.48 1.27
C ALA A 81 -9.68 -0.62 -0.01
N ARG A 82 -8.87 0.45 -0.03
CA ARG A 82 -8.64 1.28 -1.23
C ARG A 82 -7.76 0.61 -2.28
N GLN A 83 -6.83 -0.26 -1.87
CA GLN A 83 -5.97 -1.00 -2.79
C GLN A 83 -6.76 -2.01 -3.63
N GLU A 84 -7.74 -2.69 -3.06
CA GLU A 84 -8.47 -3.77 -3.73
C GLU A 84 -9.09 -3.38 -5.08
N PRO A 85 -9.89 -2.30 -5.20
CA PRO A 85 -10.42 -1.88 -6.49
C PRO A 85 -9.31 -1.43 -7.47
N LEU A 86 -8.19 -0.91 -6.96
CA LEU A 86 -7.04 -0.53 -7.81
C LEU A 86 -6.26 -1.74 -8.32
N ARG A 87 -6.15 -2.83 -7.53
CA ARG A 87 -5.54 -4.09 -7.98
C ARG A 87 -6.30 -4.66 -9.16
N GLU A 88 -7.62 -4.75 -9.05
CA GLU A 88 -8.44 -5.22 -10.15
C GLU A 88 -8.32 -4.31 -11.38
N LYS A 89 -8.30 -2.99 -11.17
CA LYS A 89 -8.16 -2.01 -12.25
C LYS A 89 -6.81 -2.17 -12.96
N ALA A 90 -5.71 -2.27 -12.22
CA ALA A 90 -4.37 -2.49 -12.76
C ALA A 90 -4.29 -3.84 -13.50
N ALA A 91 -4.83 -4.92 -12.93
CA ALA A 91 -4.87 -6.24 -13.58
C ALA A 91 -5.61 -6.19 -14.93
N ARG A 92 -6.76 -5.49 -14.98
CA ARG A 92 -7.49 -5.26 -16.24
C ARG A 92 -6.70 -4.41 -17.24
N ALA A 93 -5.97 -3.41 -16.78
CA ALA A 93 -5.13 -2.57 -17.64
C ALA A 93 -3.98 -3.38 -18.26
N THR A 94 -3.27 -4.18 -17.45
CA THR A 94 -2.22 -5.10 -17.90
C THR A 94 -2.77 -6.13 -18.91
N ALA A 95 -3.90 -6.76 -18.61
CA ALA A 95 -4.52 -7.72 -19.54
C ALA A 95 -4.87 -7.06 -20.89
N ARG A 96 -5.38 -5.82 -20.89
CA ARG A 96 -5.67 -5.07 -22.12
C ARG A 96 -4.41 -4.73 -22.91
N ALA A 97 -3.34 -4.29 -22.23
CA ALA A 97 -2.07 -4.00 -22.87
C ALA A 97 -1.48 -5.26 -23.53
N GLN A 98 -1.49 -6.40 -22.83
CA GLN A 98 -1.04 -7.69 -23.37
C GLN A 98 -1.86 -8.12 -24.59
N VAL A 99 -3.19 -8.01 -24.55
CA VAL A 99 -4.04 -8.36 -25.71
C VAL A 99 -3.73 -7.47 -26.91
N LEU A 100 -3.58 -6.16 -26.71
CA LEU A 100 -3.26 -5.24 -27.80
C LEU A 100 -1.87 -5.47 -28.38
N ASN A 101 -0.87 -5.78 -27.54
CA ASN A 101 0.47 -6.16 -27.99
C ASN A 101 0.46 -7.45 -28.82
N ARG A 102 -0.30 -8.47 -28.38
CA ARG A 102 -0.52 -9.69 -29.16
C ARG A 102 -1.14 -9.42 -30.52
N LEU A 103 -2.19 -8.58 -30.57
CA LEU A 103 -2.84 -8.20 -31.83
C LEU A 103 -1.94 -7.39 -32.77
N ALA A 104 -1.03 -6.59 -32.20
CA ALA A 104 -0.06 -5.81 -32.95
C ALA A 104 1.16 -6.61 -33.42
N GLY A 105 1.32 -7.87 -32.95
CA GLY A 105 2.52 -8.68 -33.20
C GLY A 105 3.76 -8.15 -32.46
N THR A 106 3.56 -7.38 -31.39
CA THR A 106 4.63 -6.71 -30.61
C THR A 106 4.82 -7.34 -29.23
N ASP A 107 4.36 -8.58 -29.04
CA ASP A 107 4.50 -9.28 -27.76
C ASP A 107 6.00 -9.42 -27.43
N ARG A 108 6.45 -8.76 -26.36
CA ARG A 108 7.80 -8.94 -25.82
C ARG A 108 7.78 -10.23 -25.01
N ALA A 109 8.40 -11.28 -25.55
CA ALA A 109 8.75 -12.49 -24.81
C ALA A 109 9.72 -12.15 -23.65
#